data_AF-A0A9W4TYS1-F1
#
_entry.id   AF-A0A9W4TYS1-F1
#
_cell.length_a   1.000
_cell.length_b   1.000
_cell.length_c   1.000
_cell.angle_alpha   90.00
_cell.angle_beta   90.00
_cell.angle_gamma   90.00
#
_symmetry.space_group_name_H-M   'P 1'
#
loop_
_entity.id
_entity.type
_entity.pdbx_description
1 polymer ?
#
loop_
_entity_poly.entity_id
_entity_poly.type
_entity_poly.pdbx_seq_one_letter_code
_entity_poly.pdbx_strand_id
1 'polypeptide(L)' 'MAGTLHPDPQFEKFNTAKEKLGHYFRFKPRSVLFNIIYMGIIPIGLTISAYNVDGKKMLDRFRHKPILNKEYVPRDKDL' A
#
# COMPACT_ATOMS: atom_id res chain seq x y z
N MET A 1 17.35 -4.85 -26.36
CA MET A 1 16.10 -5.62 -26.49
C MET A 1 16.39 -6.79 -27.40
N ALA A 2 16.19 -8.03 -26.95
CA ALA A 2 16.56 -9.22 -27.71
C ALA A 2 15.79 -9.24 -29.04
N GLY A 3 16.50 -9.33 -30.17
CA GLY A 3 15.94 -9.28 -31.53
C GLY A 3 15.17 -10.53 -31.97
N THR A 4 14.65 -11.29 -31.01
CA THR A 4 13.90 -12.53 -31.22
C THR A 4 12.39 -12.34 -31.23
N LEU A 5 11.90 -11.18 -30.78
CA LEU A 5 10.47 -10.85 -30.80
C LEU A 5 10.10 -10.21 -32.14
N HIS A 6 9.30 -10.92 -32.93
CA HIS A 6 8.64 -10.34 -34.09
C HIS A 6 7.44 -9.51 -33.63
N PRO A 7 7.26 -8.28 -34.12
CA PRO A 7 6.11 -7.48 -33.76
C PRO A 7 4.84 -8.10 -34.35
N ASP A 8 3.88 -8.41 -33.49
CA ASP A 8 2.52 -8.76 -33.90
C ASP A 8 1.69 -7.47 -34.00
N PRO A 9 1.24 -7.07 -35.20
CA PRO A 9 0.46 -5.85 -35.38
C PRO A 9 -0.85 -5.84 -34.58
N GLN A 10 -1.44 -7.01 -34.28
CA GLN A 10 -2.67 -7.07 -33.49
C GLN A 10 -2.38 -6.84 -32.01
N PHE A 11 -1.28 -7.40 -31.51
CA PHE A 11 -0.82 -7.16 -30.15
C PHE A 11 -0.46 -5.69 -29.92
N GLU A 12 0.22 -5.05 -30.89
CA GLU A 12 0.55 -3.63 -30.82
C GLU A 12 -0.71 -2.74 -30.83
N LYS A 13 -1.70 -3.06 -31.65
CA LYS A 13 -2.99 -2.35 -31.65
C LYS A 13 -3.71 -2.49 -30.31
N PHE A 14 -3.74 -3.69 -29.75
CA PHE A 14 -4.32 -3.92 -28.43
C PHE A 14 -3.61 -3.11 -27.34
N ASN A 15 -2.27 -3.12 -27.32
CA ASN A 15 -1.49 -2.34 -26.35
C ASN A 15 -1.73 -0.84 -26.51
N THR A 16 -1.74 -0.34 -27.75
CA THR A 16 -2.04 1.06 -28.05
C THR A 16 -3.45 1.44 -27.59
N ALA A 17 -4.44 0.57 -27.82
CA ALA A 17 -5.81 0.81 -27.37
C ALA A 17 -5.90 0.82 -25.84
N LYS A 18 -5.24 -0.13 -25.17
CA LYS A 18 -5.17 -0.23 -23.71
C LYS A 18 -4.56 1.03 -23.08
N GLU A 19 -3.45 1.52 -23.61
CA GLU A 19 -2.79 2.75 -23.13
C GLU A 19 -3.69 3.99 -23.30
N LYS A 20 -4.46 4.04 -24.39
CA LYS A 20 -5.37 5.16 -24.69
C LYS A 20 -6.74 5.07 -24.02
N LEU A 21 -7.03 4.02 -23.24
CA LEU A 21 -8.34 3.83 -22.59
C LEU A 21 -8.80 5.05 -21.77
N GLY A 22 -7.87 5.75 -21.12
CA GLY A 22 -8.17 6.95 -20.34
C GLY A 22 -8.74 8.11 -21.17
N HIS A 23 -8.27 8.30 -22.40
CA HIS A 23 -8.73 9.40 -23.27
C HIS A 23 -10.18 9.25 -23.70
N TYR A 24 -10.67 8.00 -23.78
CA TYR A 24 -12.04 7.69 -24.19
C TYR A 24 -12.96 7.40 -23.01
N PHE A 25 -12.47 7.51 -21.78
CA PHE A 25 -13.26 7.26 -20.59
C PHE A 25 -14.39 8.29 -20.45
N ARG A 26 -15.59 7.82 -20.10
CA ARG A 26 -16.74 8.66 -19.79
C ARG A 26 -17.44 8.13 -18.55
N PHE A 27 -17.83 9.03 -17.66
CA PHE A 27 -18.61 8.68 -16.48
C PHE A 27 -20.01 8.19 -16.88
N LYS A 28 -20.20 6.87 -16.81
CA LYS A 28 -21.49 6.19 -16.89
C LYS A 28 -21.92 5.77 -15.47
N PRO A 29 -23.23 5.55 -15.20
CA PRO A 29 -23.71 5.17 -13.87
C PRO A 29 -22.95 3.98 -13.25
N ARG A 30 -22.65 2.94 -14.05
CA ARG A 30 -21.85 1.78 -13.61
C ARG A 30 -20.42 2.16 -13.18
N SER A 31 -19.75 3.04 -13.95
CA SER A 31 -18.40 3.48 -13.61
C SER A 31 -18.36 4.42 -12.40
N VAL A 32 -19.42 5.23 -12.21
CA VAL A 32 -19.57 6.08 -11.02
C VAL A 32 -19.72 5.20 -9.79
N LEU A 33 -20.60 4.20 -9.83
CA LEU A 33 -20.78 3.24 -8.73
C LEU A 33 -19.47 2.51 -8.40
N PHE A 34 -18.75 2.04 -9.42
CA PHE A 34 -17.44 1.41 -9.25
C PHE A 34 -16.46 2.36 -8.53
N ASN A 35 -16.33 3.60 -9.00
CA ASN A 35 -15.43 4.57 -8.37
C ASN A 35 -15.82 4.89 -6.93
N ILE A 36 -17.11 5.08 -6.63
CA ILE A 36 -17.58 5.35 -5.25
C ILE A 36 -17.17 4.21 -4.32
N ILE A 37 -17.37 2.96 -4.74
CA ILE A 37 -17.05 1.80 -3.91
C ILE A 37 -15.53 1.67 -3.72
N TYR A 38 -14.80 1.60 -4.83
CA TYR A 38 -13.39 1.22 -4.81
C TYR A 38 -12.43 2.37 -4.47
N MET A 39 -12.74 3.59 -4.88
CA MET A 39 -11.92 4.77 -4.55
C MET A 39 -12.42 5.52 -3.31
N GLY A 40 -13.67 5.31 -2.90
CA GLY A 40 -14.26 5.97 -1.73
C GLY A 40 -14.42 5.03 -0.55
N ILE A 41 -15.44 4.17 -0.60
CA ILE A 41 -15.90 3.37 0.54
C ILE A 41 -14.80 2.45 1.07
N ILE A 42 -14.12 1.71 0.19
CA ILE A 42 -13.07 0.76 0.59
C ILE A 42 -11.90 1.45 1.31
N PRO A 43 -11.21 2.45 0.73
CA PRO A 43 -10.07 3.08 1.39
C PRO A 43 -10.47 3.82 2.67
N ILE A 44 -11.63 4.48 2.70
CA ILE A 44 -12.14 5.13 3.91
C ILE A 44 -12.41 4.09 5.02
N GLY A 45 -13.10 3.00 4.68
CA GLY A 45 -13.41 1.92 5.62
C GLY A 45 -12.16 1.24 6.16
N LEU A 46 -11.18 0.96 5.29
CA LEU A 46 -9.89 0.41 5.68
C LEU A 46 -9.12 1.36 6.59
N THR A 47 -9.11 2.65 6.28
CA THR A 47 -8.45 3.66 7.12
C THR A 47 -9.09 3.71 8.50
N ILE A 48 -10.41 3.86 8.59
CA ILE A 48 -11.11 3.89 9.89
C ILE A 48 -10.85 2.60 10.68
N SER A 49 -10.94 1.44 10.02
CA SER A 49 -10.67 0.15 10.65
C SER A 49 -9.24 0.06 11.17
N ALA A 50 -8.26 0.45 10.36
CA ALA A 50 -6.85 0.46 10.73
C ALA A 50 -6.59 1.35 11.94
N TYR A 51 -7.07 2.60 11.92
CA TYR A 51 -6.88 3.54 13.05
C TYR A 51 -7.55 3.06 14.34
N ASN A 52 -8.71 2.42 14.25
CA ASN A 52 -9.38 1.82 15.41
C ASN A 52 -8.61 0.62 16.01
N VAL A 53 -7.77 -0.05 15.21
CA VAL A 53 -6.95 -1.20 15.64
C VAL A 53 -5.55 -0.78 16.05
N ASP A 54 -4.93 0.17 15.35
CA ASP A 54 -3.54 0.60 15.58
C ASP A 54 -3.36 1.19 16.98
N GLY A 55 -4.37 1.89 17.52
CA GLY A 55 -4.36 2.40 18.90
C GLY A 55 -4.45 1.32 19.98
N LYS A 56 -5.01 0.13 19.67
CA LYS A 56 -5.17 -0.96 20.65
C LYS A 56 -3.87 -1.74 20.88
N LYS A 57 -3.01 -1.84 19.86
CA LYS A 57 -1.71 -2.54 19.94
C LYS A 57 -0.52 -1.60 20.17
N MET A 58 -0.71 -0.28 20.04
CA MET A 58 0.34 0.69 20.37
C MET A 58 0.67 0.72 21.86
N LEU A 59 -0.30 0.45 22.74
CA LEU A 59 -0.07 0.39 24.18
C LEU A 59 0.88 -0.77 24.57
N ASP A 60 0.87 -1.86 23.80
CA ASP A 60 1.75 -3.02 23.98
C ASP A 60 3.19 -2.75 23.46
N ARG A 61 3.40 -1.63 22.76
CA ARG A 61 4.74 -1.18 22.33
C ARG A 61 5.45 -0.34 23.39
N PHE A 62 4.75 0.15 24.41
CA PHE A 62 5.41 0.71 25.58
C PHE A 62 5.98 -0.45 26.39
N ARG A 63 7.31 -0.58 26.41
CA ARG A 63 7.97 -1.61 27.21
C ARG A 63 7.61 -1.42 28.68
N HIS A 64 6.79 -2.33 29.21
CA HIS A 64 6.54 -2.42 30.65
C HIS A 64 7.65 -3.12 31.41
N LYS A 65 8.63 -3.73 30.71
CA LYS A 65 9.75 -4.45 31.33
C LYS A 65 11.07 -4.12 30.62
N PRO A 66 12.16 -3.89 31.37
CA PRO A 66 13.50 -3.71 30.80
C PRO A 66 13.97 -5.01 30.11
N ILE A 67 14.65 -4.89 28.97
CA ILE A 67 15.21 -6.02 28.22
C ILE A 67 16.46 -6.60 28.93
N LEU A 68 17.11 -5.79 29.77
CA LEU A 68 18.31 -6.17 30.50
C LEU A 68 18.01 -6.23 32.00
N ASN A 69 17.90 -7.44 32.54
CA ASN A 69 18.07 -7.70 33.98
C ASN A 69 19.56 -7.72 34.32
N LYS A 70 20.27 -6.62 34.09
CA LYS A 70 21.69 -6.54 34.47
C LYS A 70 21.87 -5.46 35.52
N GLU A 71 22.31 -5.90 36.68
CA GLU A 71 22.97 -5.06 37.69
C GLU A 71 24.06 -4.27 36.97
N TYR A 72 23.96 -2.95 37.01
CA TYR A 72 24.89 -2.05 36.34
C TYR A 72 26.25 -2.18 37.03
N VAL A 73 27.23 -2.78 36.35
CA VAL A 73 28.63 -2.79 36.77
C VAL A 73 29.34 -1.66 36.01
N PRO A 74 29.83 -0.62 36.70
CA PRO A 74 30.61 0.45 36.07
C PRO A 74 31.83 -0.12 35.35
N ARG A 75 32.20 0.44 34.21
CA ARG A 75 33.39 0.05 33.47
C ARG A 75 34.57 0.89 33.96
N ASP A 76 35.72 0.28 34.20
CA ASP A 76 36.97 0.95 34.65
C ASP A 76 37.48 2.11 33.76
N LYS A 77 36.82 2.39 32.64
CA LYS A 77 37.16 3.49 31.73
C LYS A 77 36.53 4.84 32.11
N ASP A 78 35.68 4.88 33.14
CA ASP A 78 35.02 6.10 33.61
C ASP A 78 35.63 6.66 34.93
N LEU A 79 36.86 6.24 35.29
CA LEU A 79 37.69 6.78 36.39
C LEU A 79 38.93 7.49 35.86
#